data_AF-A0A9P0M603-F1
#
_entry.id   AF-A0A9P0M603-F1
#
_cell.length_a   1.000
_cell.length_b   1.000
_cell.length_c   1.000
_cell.angle_alpha   90.00
_cell.angle_beta   90.00
_cell.angle_gamma   90.00
#
_symmetry.space_group_name_H-M   'P 1'
#
loop_
_entity.id
_entity.type
_entity.pdbx_description
1 polymer ?
#
loop_
_entity_poly.entity_id
_entity_poly.type
_entity_poly.pdbx_seq_one_letter_code
_entity_poly.pdbx_strand_id
1 'polypeptide(L)'
;MQQIFVAFLIAACIFTVAYGHDHAHYKFAYGVKDPHTHDHKDQHEHREGHHLDGEYNLHEPDGTHRVVKYRSDHKTGFEAIVDRDGIAKHPHGATSYVKVTHWGNQGPEEHHHHH
;
A
#
# COMPACT_ATOMS: atom_id res chain seq x y z
N MET A 1 -67.48 -15.44 -8.10
CA MET A 1 -66.90 -16.37 -9.10
C MET A 1 -65.49 -15.92 -9.40
N GLN A 2 -64.54 -16.84 -9.33
CA GLN A 2 -63.10 -16.69 -9.51
C GLN A 2 -62.74 -16.62 -11.00
N GLN A 3 -61.47 -16.26 -11.31
CA GLN A 3 -60.69 -16.36 -12.58
C GLN A 3 -60.30 -14.99 -13.20
N ILE A 4 -59.13 -14.43 -12.83
CA ILE A 4 -57.74 -14.61 -13.36
C ILE A 4 -57.58 -14.01 -14.76
N PHE A 5 -56.64 -13.06 -14.95
CA PHE A 5 -55.64 -13.10 -16.03
C PHE A 5 -54.50 -12.07 -15.81
N VAL A 6 -53.30 -12.63 -15.66
CA VAL A 6 -51.96 -12.12 -16.00
C VAL A 6 -51.40 -10.95 -15.18
N ALA A 7 -50.70 -11.30 -14.10
CA ALA A 7 -49.73 -10.44 -13.44
C ALA A 7 -48.55 -10.15 -14.37
N PHE A 8 -48.29 -8.86 -14.60
CA PHE A 8 -47.04 -8.34 -15.15
C PHE A 8 -45.88 -8.68 -14.19
N LEU A 9 -45.09 -9.70 -14.51
CA LEU A 9 -43.84 -10.00 -13.81
C LEU A 9 -42.68 -10.17 -14.80
N ILE A 10 -42.51 -9.19 -15.70
CA ILE A 10 -41.23 -8.97 -16.36
C ILE A 10 -41.02 -7.45 -16.50
N ALA A 11 -40.51 -6.82 -15.46
CA ALA A 11 -39.77 -5.55 -15.58
C ALA A 11 -38.96 -5.29 -14.30
N ALA A 12 -37.64 -5.45 -14.42
CA ALA A 12 -36.62 -4.86 -13.57
C ALA A 12 -36.54 -5.29 -12.08
N CYS A 13 -36.17 -6.55 -11.83
CA CYS A 13 -35.21 -6.85 -10.76
C CYS A 13 -33.77 -6.67 -11.29
N ILE A 14 -33.50 -5.53 -11.93
CA ILE A 14 -32.15 -5.13 -12.33
C ILE A 14 -31.78 -3.98 -11.40
N PHE A 15 -30.70 -4.19 -10.66
CA PHE A 15 -29.90 -3.17 -9.98
C PHE A 15 -30.54 -2.44 -8.80
N THR A 16 -30.59 -3.12 -7.66
CA THR A 16 -29.86 -2.60 -6.49
C THR A 16 -29.28 -3.78 -5.73
N VAL A 17 -28.21 -4.38 -6.26
CA VAL A 17 -27.12 -4.74 -5.35
C VAL A 17 -26.71 -3.39 -4.79
N ALA A 18 -27.12 -3.08 -3.56
CA ALA A 18 -26.50 -2.00 -2.82
C ALA A 18 -25.03 -2.41 -2.70
N TYR A 19 -24.21 -1.87 -3.62
CA TYR A 19 -22.76 -1.94 -3.56
C TYR A 19 -22.38 -1.53 -2.14
N GLY A 20 -21.85 -2.48 -1.36
CA GLY A 20 -21.22 -2.17 -0.09
C GLY A 20 -20.11 -1.18 -0.36
N HIS A 21 -20.41 0.09 -0.12
CA HIS A 21 -19.51 1.21 -0.37
C HIS A 21 -18.41 1.10 0.67
N ASP A 22 -17.28 0.52 0.26
CA ASP A 22 -16.03 0.32 1.00
C ASP A 22 -16.05 0.75 2.48
N HIS A 23 -16.39 -0.21 3.35
CA HIS A 23 -16.56 -0.01 4.79
C HIS A 23 -15.27 -0.20 5.60
N ALA A 24 -14.12 -0.31 4.92
CA ALA A 24 -12.85 -0.57 5.58
C ALA A 24 -12.32 0.73 6.19
N HIS A 25 -12.44 0.86 7.50
CA HIS A 25 -11.91 1.99 8.27
C HIS A 25 -11.02 1.47 9.39
N TYR A 26 -9.76 1.88 9.39
CA TYR A 26 -8.88 1.62 10.52
C TYR A 26 -7.76 2.64 10.60
N LYS A 27 -7.19 2.69 11.80
CA LYS A 27 -5.92 3.35 12.07
C LYS A 27 -5.09 2.39 12.88
N PHE A 28 -3.86 2.15 12.44
CA PHE A 28 -2.90 1.39 13.25
C PHE A 28 -1.60 2.17 13.34
N ALA A 29 -0.91 1.99 14.46
CA ALA A 29 0.45 2.46 14.62
C ALA A 29 1.20 1.55 15.59
N TYR A 30 2.50 1.38 15.36
CA TYR A 30 3.41 0.76 16.32
C TYR A 30 4.80 1.39 16.20
N GLY A 31 5.62 1.20 17.23
CA GLY A 31 7.02 1.59 17.20
C GLY A 31 7.84 0.71 18.13
N VAL A 32 9.10 0.51 17.76
CA VAL A 32 10.11 -0.19 18.55
C VAL A 32 11.29 0.74 18.75
N LYS A 33 11.71 0.85 20.01
CA LYS A 33 12.95 1.53 20.38
C LYS A 33 13.64 0.69 21.45
N ASP A 34 14.46 -0.24 21.00
CA ASP A 34 15.15 -1.19 21.86
C ASP A 34 16.66 -0.93 21.86
N PRO A 35 17.23 -0.39 22.95
CA PRO A 35 18.67 -0.17 23.06
C PRO A 35 19.51 -1.45 23.05
N HIS A 36 18.93 -2.61 23.40
CA HIS A 36 19.68 -3.86 23.45
C HIS A 36 19.89 -4.46 22.05
N THR A 37 18.82 -4.55 21.27
CA THR A 37 18.90 -5.01 19.87
C THR A 37 19.30 -3.91 18.90
N HIS A 38 19.26 -2.65 19.34
CA HIS A 38 19.42 -1.44 18.52
C HIS A 38 18.31 -1.26 17.49
N ASP A 39 17.16 -1.94 17.66
CA ASP A 39 16.03 -1.77 16.78
C ASP A 39 15.34 -0.41 17.03
N HIS A 40 15.28 0.40 15.97
CA HIS A 40 14.57 1.67 15.98
C HIS A 40 13.73 1.77 14.71
N LYS A 41 12.42 1.61 14.89
CA LYS A 41 11.43 1.65 13.81
C LYS A 41 10.09 2.18 14.29
N ASP A 42 9.32 2.74 13.38
CA ASP A 42 7.93 3.11 13.61
C ASP A 42 7.11 2.95 12.33
N GLN A 43 5.81 2.70 12.50
CA GLN A 43 4.86 2.58 11.41
C GLN A 43 3.53 3.20 11.81
N HIS A 44 2.87 3.84 10.86
CA HIS A 44 1.46 4.17 10.96
C HIS A 44 0.75 3.96 9.62
N GLU A 45 -0.52 3.62 9.69
CA GLU A 45 -1.39 3.53 8.52
C GLU A 45 -2.81 3.92 8.89
N HIS A 46 -3.47 4.55 7.93
CA HIS A 46 -4.84 4.99 7.99
C HIS A 46 -5.52 4.51 6.72
N ARG A 47 -6.67 3.84 6.89
CA ARG A 47 -7.54 3.49 5.76
C ARG A 47 -8.92 4.08 5.97
N GLU A 48 -9.44 4.72 4.92
CA GLU A 48 -10.78 5.25 4.82
C GLU A 48 -11.40 4.76 3.50
N GLY A 49 -12.16 3.68 3.58
CA GLY A 49 -12.73 2.99 2.42
C GLY A 49 -11.65 2.54 1.43
N HIS A 50 -11.68 3.10 0.22
CA HIS A 50 -10.72 2.78 -0.84
C HIS A 50 -9.38 3.53 -0.70
N HIS A 51 -9.30 4.54 0.16
CA HIS A 51 -8.07 5.32 0.35
C HIS A 51 -7.27 4.79 1.52
N LEU A 52 -5.97 4.61 1.31
CA LEU A 52 -5.02 4.20 2.34
C LEU A 52 -3.78 5.08 2.24
N ASP A 53 -3.29 5.53 3.38
CA ASP A 53 -2.04 6.25 3.54
C ASP A 53 -1.25 5.68 4.73
N GLY A 54 0.07 5.65 4.62
CA GLY A 54 0.92 5.23 5.73
C GLY A 54 2.38 5.57 5.53
N GLU A 55 3.14 5.41 6.61
CA GLU A 55 4.57 5.62 6.64
C GLU A 55 5.25 4.53 7.47
N TYR A 56 6.43 4.10 7.02
CA TYR A 56 7.33 3.25 7.79
C TYR A 56 8.73 3.88 7.86
N ASN A 57 9.28 3.97 9.07
CA ASN A 57 10.62 4.49 9.34
C ASN A 57 11.50 3.41 9.96
N LEU A 58 12.74 3.32 9.50
CA LEU A 58 13.70 2.29 9.95
C LEU A 58 15.13 2.82 9.96
N HIS A 59 15.79 2.70 11.11
CA HIS A 59 17.24 2.75 11.17
C HIS A 59 17.82 1.42 10.69
N GLU A 60 18.51 1.43 9.56
CA GLU A 60 19.06 0.23 8.92
C GLU A 60 20.44 -0.15 9.50
N PRO A 61 20.79 -1.45 9.50
CA PRO A 61 22.08 -1.93 10.03
C PRO A 61 23.29 -1.45 9.22
N ASP A 62 23.09 -1.01 7.96
CA ASP A 62 24.15 -0.43 7.12
C ASP A 62 24.47 1.04 7.47
N GLY A 63 23.76 1.61 8.46
CA GLY A 63 23.92 2.98 8.94
C GLY A 63 23.02 4.00 8.23
N THR A 64 22.14 3.57 7.34
CA THR A 64 21.16 4.44 6.68
C THR A 64 19.86 4.58 7.47
N HIS A 65 19.09 5.63 7.18
CA HIS A 65 17.74 5.81 7.68
C HIS A 65 16.77 5.76 6.51
N ARG A 66 15.81 4.84 6.54
CA ARG A 66 14.83 4.65 5.49
C ARG A 66 13.46 5.16 5.92
N VAL A 67 12.86 6.00 5.08
CA VAL A 67 11.49 6.50 5.22
C VAL A 67 10.69 6.02 4.01
N VAL A 68 9.65 5.23 4.22
CA VAL A 68 8.76 4.78 3.15
C VAL A 68 7.40 5.43 3.35
N LYS A 69 7.03 6.35 2.48
CA LYS A 69 5.69 6.93 2.43
C LYS A 69 4.90 6.22 1.36
N TYR A 70 3.73 5.69 1.71
CA TYR A 70 2.93 4.91 0.78
C TYR A 70 1.47 5.33 0.80
N ARG A 71 0.81 5.15 -0.33
CA ARG A 71 -0.63 5.37 -0.50
C ARG A 71 -1.23 4.35 -1.45
N SER A 72 -2.53 4.11 -1.31
CA SER A 72 -3.28 3.29 -2.25
C SER A 72 -4.68 3.85 -2.46
N ASP A 73 -5.14 3.86 -3.72
CA ASP A 73 -6.53 4.12 -4.05
C ASP A 73 -7.01 3.32 -5.27
N HIS A 74 -8.33 3.30 -5.50
CA HIS A 74 -8.95 2.52 -6.59
C HIS A 74 -8.57 2.98 -8.01
N LYS A 75 -8.00 4.17 -8.18
CA LYS A 75 -7.62 4.74 -9.47
C LYS A 75 -6.14 4.52 -9.77
N THR A 76 -5.27 4.83 -8.81
CA THR A 76 -3.82 4.77 -9.00
C THR A 76 -3.22 3.44 -8.56
N GLY A 77 -3.94 2.67 -7.74
CA GLY A 77 -3.39 1.52 -7.04
C GLY A 77 -2.34 1.94 -6.00
N PHE A 78 -1.43 1.03 -5.66
CA PHE A 78 -0.38 1.26 -4.68
C PHE A 78 0.76 2.10 -5.26
N GLU A 79 1.17 3.11 -4.50
CA GLU A 79 2.33 3.95 -4.78
C GLU A 79 3.12 4.18 -3.49
N ALA A 80 4.45 4.20 -3.60
CA ALA A 80 5.36 4.47 -2.50
C ALA A 80 6.56 5.31 -2.94
N ILE A 81 7.02 6.14 -2.04
CA ILE A 81 8.26 6.90 -2.13
C ILE A 81 9.15 6.40 -1.00
N VAL A 82 10.31 5.87 -1.36
CA VAL A 82 11.32 5.40 -0.41
C VAL A 82 12.44 6.42 -0.40
N ASP A 83 12.56 7.16 0.69
CA ASP A 83 13.73 7.98 0.97
C ASP A 83 14.73 7.16 1.80
N ARG A 84 16.01 7.32 1.50
CA ARG A 84 17.07 6.69 2.27
C ARG A 84 18.23 7.66 2.46
N ASP A 85 18.39 8.10 3.70
CA ASP A 85 19.44 9.02 4.10
C ASP A 85 20.67 8.28 4.64
N GLY A 86 21.85 8.80 4.32
CA GLY A 86 23.12 8.32 4.86
C GLY A 86 24.00 7.60 3.85
N ILE A 87 25.05 6.95 4.36
CA ILE A 87 26.04 6.21 3.57
C ILE A 87 25.93 4.75 3.98
N ALA A 88 25.43 3.92 3.07
CA ALA A 88 25.36 2.48 3.31
C ALA A 88 26.77 1.88 3.38
N LYS A 89 27.05 1.14 4.44
CA LYS A 89 28.32 0.41 4.64
C LYS A 89 28.11 -1.07 4.35
N HIS A 90 28.82 -1.59 3.35
CA HIS A 90 28.72 -2.99 2.94
C HIS A 90 29.85 -3.85 3.55
N PRO A 91 29.65 -5.17 3.74
CA PRO A 91 30.61 -6.05 4.40
C PRO A 91 32.04 -6.05 3.81
N HIS A 92 32.18 -5.72 2.52
CA HIS A 92 33.47 -5.66 1.84
C HIS A 92 34.10 -4.25 1.84
N GLY A 93 33.66 -3.35 2.71
CA GLY A 93 34.18 -1.99 2.83
C GLY A 93 33.73 -1.04 1.70
N ALA A 94 32.89 -1.52 0.78
CA ALA A 94 32.24 -0.67 -0.21
C ALA A 94 31.22 0.26 0.48
N THR A 95 31.08 1.47 -0.05
CA THR A 95 30.07 2.43 0.38
C THR A 95 29.24 2.87 -0.82
N SER A 96 27.96 3.16 -0.60
CA SER A 96 27.08 3.69 -1.64
C SER A 96 26.17 4.77 -1.07
N TYR A 97 26.00 5.86 -1.83
CA TYR A 97 24.96 6.84 -1.55
C TYR A 97 23.63 6.32 -2.10
N VAL A 98 22.60 6.33 -1.25
CA VAL A 98 21.25 5.93 -1.65
C VAL A 98 20.41 7.20 -1.75
N LYS A 99 19.48 7.21 -2.70
CA LYS A 99 18.58 8.33 -2.98
C LYS A 99 17.14 7.86 -2.94
N VAL A 100 16.23 8.82 -3.02
CA VAL A 100 14.80 8.61 -3.20
C VAL A 100 14.53 7.68 -4.38
N THR A 101 13.77 6.61 -4.15
CA THR A 101 13.21 5.74 -5.19
C THR A 101 11.69 5.76 -5.14
N HIS A 102 11.05 5.68 -6.30
CA HIS A 102 9.59 5.62 -6.42
C HIS A 102 9.18 4.20 -6.83
N TRP A 103 8.22 3.64 -6.12
CA TRP A 103 7.63 2.35 -6.42
C TRP A 103 6.14 2.53 -6.70
N GLY A 104 5.63 1.96 -7.77
CA GLY A 104 4.22 2.04 -8.16
C GLY A 104 3.90 0.97 -9.17
N ASN A 105 2.64 0.87 -9.60
CA ASN A 105 2.15 -0.12 -10.57
C ASN A 105 3.09 -0.23 -11.80
N GLN A 106 4.00 -1.19 -11.75
CA GLN A 106 4.82 -1.61 -12.88
C GLN A 106 3.83 -2.27 -13.85
N GLY A 107 3.66 -1.68 -15.04
CA GLY A 107 3.04 -2.38 -16.16
C GLY A 107 3.77 -3.70 -16.42
N PRO A 108 3.20 -4.62 -17.23
CA PRO A 108 3.83 -5.91 -17.48
C PRO A 108 5.30 -5.72 -17.89
N GLU A 109 6.21 -6.31 -17.12
CA GLU A 109 7.64 -6.27 -17.42
C GLU A 109 7.85 -6.87 -18.82
N GLU A 110 8.20 -6.04 -19.81
CA GLU A 110 8.81 -6.55 -21.04
C GLU A 110 10.17 -7.13 -20.65
N HIS A 111 10.21 -8.45 -20.49
CA HIS A 111 11.45 -9.20 -20.36
C HIS A 111 12.25 -9.05 -21.66
N HIS A 112 13.12 -8.04 -21.70
CA HIS A 112 14.15 -7.95 -22.73
C HIS A 112 15.17 -9.07 -22.50
N HIS A 113 14.95 -10.20 -23.17
CA HIS A 113 15.95 -11.22 -23.35
C HIS A 113 17.10 -10.61 -24.17
N HIS A 114 18.22 -10.33 -23.50
CA HIS A 114 19.50 -10.16 -24.17
C HIS A 114 19.95 -11.55 -24.68
N HIS A 115 19.93 -11.72 -26.00
CA HIS A 115 20.73 -12.73 -26.70
C HIS A 115 22.17 -12.25 -26.86
#